data_AF-A0A8J7NQP1-F1
#
_entry.id   AF-A0A8J7NQP1-F1
#
_cell.length_a   1.000
_cell.length_b   1.000
_cell.length_c   1.000
_cell.angle_alpha   90.00
_cell.angle_beta   90.00
_cell.angle_gamma   90.00
#
_symmetry.space_group_name_H-M   'P 1'
#
loop_
_entity.id
_entity.type
_entity.pdbx_description
1 polymer ?
#
loop_
_entity_poly.entity_id
_entity_poly.type
_entity_poly.pdbx_seq_one_letter_code
_entity_poly.pdbx_strand_id
1 'polypeptide(L)' 'MELFLFLSWILQRFTLEVPPDQPLPDLQGKFGVVLQIQKYHVHARLRNAWAEG' A
#
# COMPACT_ATOMS: atom_id res chain seq x y z
N MET A 1 1.91 13.49 12.00
CA MET A 1 2.86 13.85 10.92
C MET A 1 3.22 12.64 10.08
N GLU A 2 3.55 11.51 10.71
CA GLU A 2 4.00 10.28 10.03
C GLU A 2 3.06 9.77 8.93
N LEU A 3 1.78 9.52 9.22
CA LEU A 3 0.82 9.00 8.23
C LEU A 3 0.74 9.86 6.96
N PHE A 4 0.70 11.18 7.14
CA PHE A 4 0.62 12.12 6.01
C PHE A 4 1.87 12.05 5.15
N LEU A 5 3.06 12.12 5.76
CA LEU A 5 4.32 12.13 5.02
C LEU A 5 4.60 10.78 4.36
N PHE A 6 4.33 9.67 5.06
CA PHE A 6 4.48 8.33 4.50
C PHE A 6 3.58 8.13 3.27
N LEU A 7 2.28 8.44 3.39
CA LEU A 7 1.35 8.30 2.28
C LEU A 7 1.68 9.25 1.13
N SER A 8 2.02 10.51 1.43
CA SER A 8 2.38 11.50 0.41
C SER A 8 3.61 11.06 -0.38
N TRP A 9 4.68 10.63 0.28
CA TRP A 9 5.90 10.17 -0.40
C TRP A 9 5.68 8.90 -1.23
N ILE A 10 4.94 7.93 -0.69
CA ILE A 10 4.64 6.69 -1.39
C ILE A 10 3.80 6.99 -2.64
N LEU A 11 2.69 7.72 -2.50
CA LEU A 11 1.75 7.97 -3.59
C LEU A 11 2.26 9.01 -4.62
N GLN A 12 3.19 9.86 -4.21
CA GLN A 12 3.89 10.75 -5.14
C GLN A 12 4.66 9.94 -6.19
N ARG A 13 5.34 8.85 -5.77
CA ARG A 13 6.26 8.07 -6.62
C ARG A 13 5.69 6.76 -7.16
N PHE A 14 4.85 6.08 -6.39
CA PHE A 14 4.39 4.73 -6.69
C PHE A 14 2.87 4.69 -6.89
N THR A 15 2.44 3.79 -7.77
CA THR A 15 1.07 3.28 -7.83
C THR A 15 1.06 1.93 -7.12
N LEU A 16 0.20 1.78 -6.12
CA LEU A 16 0.03 0.52 -5.38
C LEU A 16 -1.10 -0.28 -6.04
N GLU A 17 -0.77 -1.42 -6.61
CA GLU A 17 -1.68 -2.28 -7.36
C GLU A 17 -1.83 -3.64 -6.66
N VAL A 18 -2.92 -4.35 -6.95
CA VAL A 18 -3.10 -5.74 -6.51
C VAL A 18 -2.17 -6.63 -7.34
N PRO A 19 -1.39 -7.54 -6.72
CA PRO A 19 -0.59 -8.50 -7.47
C PRO A 19 -1.49 -9.36 -8.40
N PRO A 20 -1.02 -9.73 -9.61
CA PRO A 20 -1.87 -10.39 -10.62
C PRO A 20 -2.55 -11.68 -10.13
N ASP A 21 -1.89 -12.44 -9.26
CA ASP A 21 -2.35 -13.74 -8.78
C ASP A 21 -2.92 -13.70 -7.35
N GLN A 22 -3.28 -12.51 -6.84
CA GLN A 22 -3.82 -12.35 -5.48
C GLN A 22 -5.17 -11.64 -5.50
N PRO A 23 -6.11 -12.03 -4.61
CA PRO A 23 -7.34 -11.28 -4.41
C PRO A 23 -7.07 -9.95 -3.70
N LEU A 24 -8.10 -9.10 -3.63
CA LEU A 24 -8.07 -7.91 -2.78
C LEU A 24 -7.85 -8.30 -1.30
N PRO A 25 -7.20 -7.43 -0.49
CA PRO A 25 -7.03 -7.69 0.93
C PRO A 25 -8.37 -7.84 1.66
N ASP A 26 -8.45 -8.83 2.56
CA ASP A 26 -9.58 -8.96 3.47
C ASP A 26 -9.53 -7.83 4.52
N LEU A 27 -10.67 -7.17 4.70
CA LEU A 27 -10.86 -6.05 5.63
C LEU A 27 -11.33 -6.52 7.01
N GLN A 28 -11.59 -7.81 7.21
CA GLN A 28 -11.82 -8.36 8.54
C GLN A 28 -10.57 -8.19 9.40
N GLY A 29 -10.71 -7.40 10.46
CA GLY A 29 -9.63 -7.12 11.39
C GLY A 29 -9.40 -8.26 12.39
N LYS A 30 -8.15 -8.39 12.82
CA LYS A 30 -7.73 -9.21 13.95
C LYS A 30 -7.72 -8.36 15.22
N PHE A 31 -8.58 -8.69 16.17
CA PHE A 31 -8.64 -8.03 17.48
C PHE A 31 -7.49 -8.48 18.39
N GLY A 32 -6.91 -7.52 19.12
CA GLY A 32 -5.87 -7.69 20.13
C GLY A 32 -5.80 -6.43 21.01
N VAL A 33 -4.61 -6.01 21.42
CA VAL A 33 -4.43 -4.69 22.08
C VAL A 33 -4.81 -3.54 21.13
N VAL A 34 -4.65 -3.77 19.82
CA VAL A 34 -5.10 -2.89 18.74
C VAL A 34 -5.85 -3.71 17.69
N LEU A 35 -6.73 -3.06 16.93
CA LEU A 35 -7.36 -3.66 15.76
C LEU A 35 -6.39 -3.62 14.58
N GLN A 36 -5.93 -4.79 14.13
CA GLN A 36 -4.96 -4.91 13.03
C GLN A 36 -5.62 -5.54 11.80
N ILE A 37 -5.12 -5.22 10.61
CA ILE A 37 -5.52 -5.91 9.38
C ILE A 37 -4.72 -7.20 9.18
N GLN A 38 -5.24 -8.12 8.36
CA GLN A 38 -4.52 -9.31 7.93
C GLN A 38 -3.34 -8.94 7.02
N LYS A 39 -2.32 -9.79 6.94
CA LYS A 39 -1.16 -9.55 6.05
C LYS A 39 -1.59 -9.69 4.59
N TYR A 40 -1.16 -8.75 3.75
CA TYR A 40 -1.38 -8.78 2.30
C TYR A 40 -0.15 -8.24 1.57
N HIS A 41 -0.07 -8.51 0.26
CA HIS A 41 0.98 -7.98 -0.61
C HIS A 41 0.41 -6.92 -1.55
N VAL A 42 1.27 -6.00 -1.97
CA VAL A 42 0.97 -4.99 -2.99
C VAL A 42 2.07 -5.00 -4.03
N HIS A 43 1.71 -4.78 -5.28
CA HIS A 43 2.65 -4.49 -6.34
C HIS A 43 2.87 -2.96 -6.39
N ALA A 44 4.01 -2.49 -5.89
CA ALA A 44 4.36 -1.08 -5.92
C ALA A 44 5.08 -0.74 -7.23
N ARG A 45 4.35 -0.15 -8.19
CA ARG A 45 4.89 0.23 -9.51
C ARG A 45 5.35 1.69 -9.52
N LEU A 46 6.58 1.95 -9.96
CA LEU A 46 7.07 3.32 -10.14
C LEU A 46 6.24 4.06 -11.20
N ARG A 47 5.81 5.29 -10.91
CA ARG A 47 5.05 6.11 -11.86
C ARG A 47 5.98 6.67 -12.94
N ASN A 48 5.49 6.71 -14.18
CA ASN A 48 6.27 7.19 -15.33
C ASN A 48 6.85 8.59 -15.13
N ALA A 49 6.10 9.49 -14.47
CA ALA A 49 6.58 10.84 -14.12
C ALA A 49 7.86 10.86 -13.26
N TRP A 50 8.22 9.73 -12.64
CA TRP A 50 9.44 9.54 -11.84
C TRP A 50 10.43 8.56 -12.48
N ALA A 51 10.10 7.97 -13.62
CA ALA A 51 10.97 7.04 -14.34
C ALA A 51 11.91 7.75 -15.34
N GLU A 52 11.56 8.97 -15.75
CA GLU A 52 12.27 9.78 -16.74
C GLU A 52 13.15 10.88 -16.11
N GLY A 53 13.38 10.82 -14.80
CA GLY A 53 14.13 11.83 -14.02
C GLY A 53 15.60 11.49 -13.82
#